data_AF-A0A520A7I1-F1
#
_entry.id   AF-A0A520A7I1-F1
#
_cell.length_a   1.000
_cell.length_b   1.000
_cell.length_c   1.000
_cell.angle_alpha   90.00
_cell.angle_beta   90.00
_cell.angle_gamma   90.00
#
_symmetry.space_group_name_H-M   'P 1'
#
loop_
_entity.id
_entity.type
_entity.pdbx_description
1 polymer ?
#
loop_
_entity_poly.entity_id
_entity_poly.type
_entity_poly.pdbx_seq_one_letter_code
_entity_poly.pdbx_strand_id
1 'polypeptide(L)'
;MKIFVLFPAFLASLLSLQQTVRPSNAMQLRQQESVEYIRRSVDFIRQIKQLRQVESRESTELKFILSDVAVSLNSNNCLQQVLADKLFYSEAELTFIEGHAASRYQWQKTDFPSVKFVKEDTIKAVFRKAFASDRWGYFHEHIGRDFNEFSMPVFIRNNTFCLFYSANYCGDLCAEGSLRLYKKEGAHWKLVKSYCDWIS
;
A
#
# COMPACT_ATOMS: atom_id res chain seq x y z
N MET A 1 -57.30 -6.07 61.73
CA MET A 1 -56.26 -5.05 61.99
C MET A 1 -55.01 -5.41 61.19
N LYS A 2 -54.77 -4.76 60.05
CA LYS A 2 -53.55 -4.89 59.24
C LYS A 2 -53.18 -3.48 58.76
N ILE A 3 -51.99 -3.05 59.15
CA ILE A 3 -51.46 -1.69 59.00
C ILE A 3 -50.87 -1.56 57.58
N PHE A 4 -51.30 -0.55 56.84
CA PHE A 4 -50.68 -0.11 55.59
C PHE A 4 -49.51 0.82 55.93
N VAL A 5 -48.30 0.50 55.47
CA VAL A 5 -47.13 1.39 55.52
C VAL A 5 -46.84 1.83 54.08
N LEU A 6 -47.00 3.13 53.83
CA LEU A 6 -46.63 3.83 52.60
C LEU A 6 -45.13 4.14 52.62
N PHE A 7 -44.38 3.66 51.63
CA PHE A 7 -43.01 4.11 51.35
C PHE A 7 -43.04 5.09 50.16
N PRO A 8 -42.43 6.28 50.27
CA PRO A 8 -42.33 7.21 49.16
C PRO A 8 -41.20 6.79 48.21
N ALA A 9 -41.52 6.80 46.91
CA ALA A 9 -40.58 6.56 45.82
C ALA A 9 -39.62 7.76 45.66
N PHE A 10 -38.33 7.53 45.85
CA PHE A 10 -37.27 8.45 45.42
C PHE A 10 -36.84 8.08 43.99
N LEU A 11 -37.38 8.81 43.00
CA LEU A 11 -36.88 8.80 41.61
C LEU A 11 -35.65 9.71 41.53
N ALA A 12 -34.46 9.15 41.70
CA ALA A 12 -33.21 9.82 41.33
C ALA A 12 -33.00 9.66 39.82
N SER A 13 -33.38 10.68 39.04
CA SER A 13 -33.04 10.77 37.62
C SER A 13 -31.53 10.89 37.44
N LEU A 14 -30.89 9.76 37.12
CA LEU A 14 -29.53 9.72 36.58
C LEU A 14 -29.57 10.30 35.15
N LEU A 15 -29.50 11.62 35.04
CA LEU A 15 -29.14 12.30 33.80
C LEU A 15 -27.68 11.97 33.49
N SER A 16 -27.48 10.87 32.78
CA SER A 16 -26.21 10.55 32.11
C SER A 16 -25.91 11.68 31.12
N LEU A 17 -24.99 12.57 31.48
CA LEU A 17 -24.35 13.48 30.55
C LEU A 17 -23.52 12.63 29.57
N GLN A 18 -24.14 12.20 28.48
CA GLN A 18 -23.39 11.73 27.32
C GLN A 18 -22.69 12.94 26.71
N GLN A 19 -21.45 13.17 27.11
CA GLN A 19 -20.54 14.06 26.38
C GLN A 19 -20.34 13.46 24.99
N THR A 20 -21.04 14.00 24.00
CA THR A 20 -20.79 13.71 22.60
C THR A 20 -19.45 14.35 22.25
N VAL A 21 -18.37 13.58 22.38
CA VAL A 21 -17.04 13.98 21.92
C VAL A 21 -17.13 14.15 20.40
N ARG A 22 -17.28 15.39 19.94
CA ARG A 22 -17.17 15.71 18.51
C ARG A 22 -15.71 15.42 18.09
N PRO A 23 -15.47 14.59 17.07
CA PRO A 23 -14.12 14.39 16.57
C PRO A 23 -13.51 15.74 16.17
N SER A 24 -12.27 15.99 16.58
CA SER A 24 -11.61 17.26 16.31
C SER A 24 -11.37 17.43 14.79
N ASN A 25 -11.47 18.66 14.29
CA ASN A 25 -11.26 18.99 12.88
C ASN A 25 -9.91 18.49 12.33
N ALA A 26 -8.88 18.37 13.18
CA ALA A 26 -7.56 17.86 12.80
C ALA A 26 -7.52 16.33 12.55
N MET A 27 -8.45 15.56 13.12
CA MET A 27 -8.58 14.13 12.84
C MET A 27 -9.28 13.90 11.50
N GLN A 28 -10.35 14.66 11.23
CA GLN A 28 -11.04 14.62 9.94
C GLN A 28 -10.14 15.04 8.78
N LEU A 29 -9.33 16.10 8.96
CA LEU A 29 -8.36 16.55 7.95
C LEU A 29 -7.33 15.45 7.64
N ARG A 30 -6.72 14.82 8.66
CA ARG A 30 -5.77 13.71 8.47
C ARG A 30 -6.39 12.50 7.77
N GLN A 31 -7.66 12.22 8.05
CA GLN A 31 -8.40 11.14 7.37
C GLN A 31 -8.72 11.49 5.91
N GLN A 32 -9.10 12.73 5.62
CA GLN A 32 -9.31 13.18 4.24
C GLN A 32 -8.00 13.19 3.44
N GLU A 33 -6.92 13.65 4.05
CA GLU A 33 -5.58 13.62 3.46
C GLU A 33 -5.11 12.18 3.18
N SER A 34 -5.41 11.23 4.07
CA SER A 34 -5.07 9.83 3.83
C SER A 34 -5.90 9.21 2.70
N VAL A 35 -7.21 9.47 2.63
CA VAL A 35 -8.07 8.97 1.54
C VAL A 35 -7.62 9.52 0.18
N GLU A 36 -7.35 10.82 0.09
CA GLU A 36 -6.86 11.45 -1.13
C GLU A 36 -5.46 10.93 -1.50
N TYR A 37 -4.59 10.68 -0.52
CA TYR A 37 -3.28 10.06 -0.75
C TYR A 37 -3.39 8.65 -1.33
N ILE A 38 -4.25 7.79 -0.77
CA ILE A 38 -4.50 6.45 -1.31
C ILE A 38 -5.05 6.54 -2.73
N ARG A 39 -6.05 7.41 -2.97
CA ARG A 39 -6.64 7.59 -4.31
C ARG A 39 -5.58 7.97 -5.35
N ARG A 40 -4.73 8.96 -5.04
CA ARG A 40 -3.61 9.36 -5.92
C ARG A 40 -2.59 8.25 -6.14
N SER A 41 -2.30 7.48 -5.10
CA SER A 41 -1.37 6.34 -5.17
C SER A 41 -1.88 5.28 -6.14
N VAL A 42 -3.16 4.92 -6.02
CA VAL A 42 -3.82 3.96 -6.91
C VAL A 42 -3.87 4.49 -8.35
N ASP A 43 -4.23 5.75 -8.55
CA ASP A 43 -4.28 6.38 -9.88
C ASP A 43 -2.90 6.40 -10.56
N PHE A 44 -1.84 6.66 -9.80
CA PHE A 44 -0.46 6.59 -10.29
C PHE A 44 -0.08 5.15 -10.68
N ILE A 45 -0.32 4.17 -9.81
CA ILE A 45 0.02 2.75 -10.06
C ILE A 45 -0.72 2.25 -11.31
N ARG A 46 -2.02 2.54 -11.45
CA ARG A 46 -2.81 2.16 -12.63
C ARG A 46 -2.22 2.71 -13.94
N GLN A 47 -1.70 3.92 -13.92
CA GLN A 47 -1.07 4.53 -15.11
C GLN A 47 0.26 3.86 -15.44
N ILE A 48 1.17 3.75 -14.47
CA ILE A 48 2.53 3.24 -14.72
C ILE A 48 2.53 1.74 -15.04
N LYS A 49 1.68 0.97 -14.39
CA LYS A 49 1.57 -0.48 -14.59
C LYS A 49 0.56 -0.88 -15.66
N GLN A 50 0.00 0.11 -16.37
CA GLN A 50 -0.98 -0.08 -17.43
C GLN A 50 -2.17 -0.96 -17.01
N LEU A 51 -2.52 -0.98 -15.72
CA LEU A 51 -3.56 -1.85 -15.17
C LEU A 51 -4.95 -1.55 -15.77
N ARG A 52 -5.15 -0.36 -16.34
CA ARG A 52 -6.39 -0.02 -17.08
C ARG A 52 -6.63 -0.95 -18.29
N GLN A 53 -5.58 -1.47 -18.92
CA GLN A 53 -5.72 -2.42 -20.03
C GLN A 53 -6.10 -3.82 -19.54
N VAL A 54 -5.72 -4.16 -18.30
CA VAL A 54 -6.13 -5.41 -17.63
C VAL A 54 -7.58 -5.33 -17.17
N GLU A 55 -8.06 -4.15 -16.76
CA GLU A 55 -9.44 -3.94 -16.30
C GLU A 55 -10.48 -3.97 -17.44
N SER A 56 -10.10 -3.66 -18.69
CA SER A 56 -11.03 -3.54 -19.82
C SER A 56 -11.15 -4.80 -20.69
N ARG A 57 -10.25 -5.76 -20.52
CA ARG A 57 -10.34 -7.04 -21.25
C ARG A 57 -10.98 -8.07 -20.33
N GLU A 58 -12.15 -8.57 -20.72
CA GLU A 58 -12.79 -9.81 -20.21
C GLU A 58 -11.94 -11.08 -20.46
N SER A 59 -10.61 -10.95 -20.52
CA SER A 59 -9.70 -12.07 -20.74
C SER A 59 -9.57 -12.87 -19.44
N THR A 60 -10.13 -14.07 -19.47
CA THR A 60 -10.23 -15.01 -18.36
C THR A 60 -8.89 -15.58 -17.88
N GLU A 61 -7.77 -15.31 -18.56
CA GLU A 61 -6.58 -16.17 -18.43
C GLU A 61 -5.34 -15.57 -17.76
N LEU A 62 -5.24 -14.25 -17.57
CA LEU A 62 -4.09 -13.66 -16.87
C LEU A 62 -4.54 -12.65 -15.80
N LYS A 63 -4.91 -13.17 -14.63
CA LYS A 63 -5.21 -12.35 -13.45
C LYS A 63 -3.89 -11.82 -12.90
N PHE A 64 -3.64 -10.52 -13.04
CA PHE A 64 -2.55 -9.83 -12.36
C PHE A 64 -2.60 -10.14 -10.85
N ILE A 65 -1.54 -10.75 -10.31
CA ILE A 65 -1.44 -11.10 -8.89
C ILE A 65 -0.58 -10.07 -8.17
N LEU A 66 -1.08 -9.53 -7.06
CA LEU A 66 -0.41 -8.53 -6.23
C LEU A 66 -0.34 -9.02 -4.79
N SER A 67 0.82 -8.87 -4.15
CA SER A 67 0.94 -8.98 -2.70
C SER A 67 0.01 -7.95 -2.04
N ASP A 68 -0.79 -8.38 -1.06
CA ASP A 68 -1.75 -7.49 -0.39
C ASP A 68 -1.08 -6.44 0.48
N VAL A 69 0.21 -6.55 0.79
CA VAL A 69 0.96 -5.56 1.59
C VAL A 69 1.94 -4.80 0.72
N ALA A 70 1.95 -3.48 0.87
CA ALA A 70 2.93 -2.61 0.23
C ALA A 70 4.35 -2.88 0.78
N VAL A 71 5.32 -2.96 -0.13
CA VAL A 71 6.73 -3.18 0.23
C VAL A 71 7.34 -1.91 0.82
N SER A 72 8.06 -2.09 1.92
CA SER A 72 8.84 -1.02 2.54
C SER A 72 10.07 -0.70 1.68
N LEU A 73 10.38 0.58 1.49
CA LEU A 73 11.59 0.97 0.77
C LEU A 73 12.87 0.69 1.58
N ASN A 74 12.75 0.41 2.89
CA ASN A 74 13.88 0.08 3.76
C ASN A 74 14.40 -1.34 3.58
N SER A 75 13.64 -2.22 2.91
CA SER A 75 14.01 -3.65 2.80
C SER A 75 15.09 -3.93 1.76
N ASN A 76 15.59 -2.90 1.06
CA ASN A 76 16.62 -3.03 0.04
C ASN A 76 17.61 -1.85 0.06
N ASN A 77 18.79 -2.06 -0.54
CA ASN A 77 19.80 -1.01 -0.68
C ASN A 77 19.37 0.11 -1.66
N CYS A 78 18.20 -0.01 -2.30
CA CYS A 78 17.75 0.97 -3.29
C CYS A 78 17.49 2.34 -2.65
N LEU A 79 16.96 2.39 -1.42
CA LEU A 79 16.71 3.65 -0.73
C LEU A 79 18.01 4.43 -0.45
N GLN A 80 19.13 3.74 -0.17
CA GLN A 80 20.41 4.39 0.08
C GLN A 80 20.89 5.22 -1.12
N GLN A 81 20.61 4.77 -2.34
CA GLN A 81 20.94 5.54 -3.55
C GLN A 81 20.10 6.81 -3.68
N VAL A 82 18.85 6.79 -3.20
CA VAL A 82 18.00 7.99 -3.14
C VAL A 82 18.52 8.96 -2.07
N LEU A 83 18.85 8.45 -0.88
CA LEU A 83 19.34 9.27 0.23
C LEU A 83 20.72 9.90 -0.05
N ALA A 84 21.50 9.28 -0.92
CA ALA A 84 22.78 9.81 -1.41
C ALA A 84 22.63 10.88 -2.50
N ASP A 85 21.46 11.02 -3.14
CA ASP A 85 21.26 11.96 -4.25
C ASP A 85 20.93 13.38 -3.77
N LYS A 86 21.93 14.03 -3.19
CA LYS A 86 21.86 15.42 -2.71
C LYS A 86 21.83 16.45 -3.84
N LEU A 87 22.08 16.04 -5.08
CA LEU A 87 21.98 16.92 -6.25
C LEU A 87 20.53 17.07 -6.70
N PHE A 88 19.77 15.95 -6.67
CA PHE A 88 18.38 15.99 -7.04
C PHE A 88 17.48 16.42 -5.88
N TYR A 89 17.70 15.93 -4.65
CA TYR A 89 16.83 16.18 -3.51
C TYR A 89 17.42 17.18 -2.52
N SER A 90 16.54 18.01 -1.95
CA SER A 90 16.84 18.77 -0.74
C SER A 90 16.85 17.88 0.50
N GLU A 91 17.53 18.31 1.57
CA GLU A 91 17.54 17.58 2.85
C GLU A 91 16.14 17.33 3.41
N ALA A 92 15.24 18.32 3.32
CA ALA A 92 13.86 18.17 3.79
C ALA A 92 13.09 17.10 2.99
N GLU A 93 13.32 17.00 1.69
CA GLU A 93 12.73 15.94 0.85
C GLU A 93 13.27 14.56 1.23
N LEU A 94 14.56 14.46 1.53
CA LEU A 94 15.17 13.19 1.94
C LEU A 94 14.65 12.71 3.29
N THR A 95 14.56 13.61 4.28
CA THR A 95 13.92 13.30 5.56
C THR A 95 12.46 12.87 5.38
N PHE A 96 11.72 13.54 4.49
CA PHE A 96 10.34 13.17 4.16
C PHE A 96 10.26 11.77 3.53
N ILE A 97 11.12 11.47 2.55
CA ILE A 97 11.18 10.17 1.87
C ILE A 97 11.51 9.05 2.87
N GLU A 98 12.52 9.25 3.72
CA GLU A 98 12.90 8.29 4.76
C GLU A 98 11.75 8.00 5.73
N GLY A 99 11.01 9.03 6.15
CA GLY A 99 9.81 8.88 6.98
C GLY A 99 8.69 8.07 6.32
N HIS A 100 8.58 8.12 4.99
CA HIS A 100 7.59 7.34 4.22
C HIS A 100 8.08 5.93 3.85
N ALA A 101 9.38 5.67 3.90
CA ALA A 101 9.99 4.41 3.49
C ALA A 101 9.52 3.20 4.33
N ALA A 102 9.14 3.44 5.59
CA ALA A 102 8.59 2.43 6.49
C ALA A 102 7.06 2.29 6.41
N SER A 103 6.38 3.09 5.58
CA SER A 103 4.92 3.02 5.48
C SER A 103 4.47 1.64 5.00
N ARG A 104 3.57 1.02 5.77
CA ARG A 104 2.91 -0.23 5.40
C ARG A 104 1.45 0.09 5.10
N TYR A 105 1.01 -0.29 3.91
CA TYR A 105 -0.38 -0.19 3.50
C TYR A 105 -0.83 -1.56 3.04
N GLN A 106 -2.05 -1.95 3.41
CA GLN A 106 -2.64 -3.19 2.91
C GLN A 106 -3.61 -2.83 1.79
N TRP A 107 -3.23 -3.19 0.56
CA TRP A 107 -4.05 -3.00 -0.63
C TRP A 107 -5.39 -3.72 -0.48
N GLN A 108 -6.45 -3.03 -0.87
CA GLN A 108 -7.81 -3.53 -0.78
C GLN A 108 -8.38 -3.80 -2.17
N LYS A 109 -9.43 -4.62 -2.21
CA LYS A 109 -10.17 -4.90 -3.46
C LYS A 109 -10.75 -3.65 -4.10
N THR A 110 -11.10 -2.65 -3.30
CA THR A 110 -11.56 -1.34 -3.76
C THR A 110 -10.48 -0.54 -4.49
N ASP A 111 -9.20 -0.77 -4.15
CA ASP A 111 -8.08 -0.10 -4.80
C ASP A 111 -7.81 -0.69 -6.19
N PHE A 112 -7.93 -2.02 -6.30
CA PHE A 112 -7.71 -2.74 -7.56
C PHE A 112 -8.78 -3.83 -7.79
N PRO A 113 -9.95 -3.47 -8.36
CA PRO A 113 -11.08 -4.39 -8.50
C PRO A 113 -10.78 -5.63 -9.35
N SER A 114 -9.91 -5.52 -10.35
CA SER A 114 -9.59 -6.64 -11.25
C SER A 114 -8.33 -7.42 -10.85
N VAL A 115 -7.65 -7.02 -9.78
CA VAL A 115 -6.42 -7.68 -9.30
C VAL A 115 -6.75 -8.83 -8.36
N LYS A 116 -5.99 -9.93 -8.47
CA LYS A 116 -5.99 -11.01 -7.49
C LYS A 116 -4.97 -10.68 -6.40
N PHE A 117 -5.41 -10.66 -5.16
CA PHE A 117 -4.50 -10.47 -4.03
C PHE A 117 -4.02 -11.81 -3.49
N VAL A 118 -2.75 -11.88 -3.13
CA VAL A 118 -2.17 -12.95 -2.33
C VAL A 118 -1.67 -12.34 -1.02
N LYS A 119 -1.95 -12.99 0.11
CA LYS A 119 -1.52 -12.49 1.42
C LYS A 119 -0.01 -12.56 1.56
N GLU A 120 0.61 -11.53 2.13
CA GLU A 120 2.05 -11.50 2.44
C GLU A 120 2.47 -12.75 3.23
N ASP A 121 1.66 -13.19 4.20
CA ASP A 121 1.95 -14.38 5.00
C ASP A 121 1.86 -15.68 4.19
N THR A 122 1.00 -15.73 3.17
CA THR A 122 0.94 -16.85 2.22
C THR A 122 2.20 -16.90 1.37
N ILE A 123 2.64 -15.76 0.81
CA ILE A 123 3.92 -15.67 0.09
C ILE A 123 5.05 -16.15 1.01
N LYS A 124 5.18 -15.58 2.21
CA LYS A 124 6.21 -15.98 3.19
C LYS A 124 6.15 -17.47 3.50
N ALA A 125 4.97 -18.05 3.66
CA ALA A 125 4.82 -19.48 3.95
C ALA A 125 5.33 -20.36 2.80
N VAL A 126 4.98 -20.04 1.54
CA VAL A 126 5.42 -20.77 0.35
C VAL A 126 6.93 -20.68 0.17
N PHE A 127 7.51 -19.51 0.40
CA PHE A 127 8.95 -19.27 0.19
C PHE A 127 9.82 -19.51 1.43
N ARG A 128 9.29 -20.14 2.49
CA ARG A 128 10.09 -20.61 3.65
C ARG A 128 11.02 -21.76 3.23
N LYS A 129 12.14 -21.90 3.96
CA LYS A 129 13.16 -22.96 3.76
C LYS A 129 12.61 -24.38 3.63
N ALA A 130 11.48 -24.69 4.26
CA ALA A 130 10.86 -26.02 4.21
C ALA A 130 10.42 -26.44 2.78
N PHE A 131 10.19 -25.49 1.88
CA PHE A 131 9.79 -25.72 0.49
C PHE A 131 10.91 -25.39 -0.52
N ALA A 132 12.17 -25.33 -0.07
CA ALA A 132 13.27 -24.81 -0.88
C ALA A 132 13.45 -25.49 -2.25
N SER A 133 13.06 -26.76 -2.40
CA SER A 133 13.22 -27.50 -3.66
C SER A 133 12.10 -27.31 -4.68
N ASP A 134 10.90 -26.83 -4.28
CA ASP A 134 9.76 -26.71 -5.21
C ASP A 134 8.76 -25.60 -4.85
N ARG A 135 9.24 -24.50 -4.28
CA ARG A 135 8.41 -23.34 -3.91
C ARG A 135 7.61 -22.76 -5.09
N TRP A 136 8.23 -22.70 -6.26
CA TRP A 136 7.57 -22.19 -7.47
C TRP A 136 6.60 -23.19 -8.08
N GLY A 137 6.88 -24.50 -8.05
CA GLY A 137 5.90 -25.51 -8.47
C GLY A 137 4.61 -25.40 -7.65
N TYR A 138 4.75 -25.34 -6.32
CA TYR A 138 3.62 -25.10 -5.43
C TYR A 138 2.89 -23.79 -5.74
N PHE A 139 3.63 -22.69 -5.92
CA PHE A 139 3.04 -21.39 -6.20
C PHE A 139 2.25 -21.41 -7.53
N HIS A 140 2.82 -22.00 -8.58
CA HIS A 140 2.19 -22.14 -9.89
C HIS A 140 0.94 -23.02 -9.86
N GLU A 141 0.98 -24.13 -9.11
CA GLU A 141 -0.13 -25.07 -9.00
C GLU A 141 -1.32 -24.48 -8.21
N HIS A 142 -1.05 -23.75 -7.13
CA HIS A 142 -2.10 -23.37 -6.17
C HIS A 142 -2.45 -21.88 -6.14
N ILE A 143 -1.54 -20.99 -6.57
CA ILE A 143 -1.71 -19.54 -6.44
C ILE A 143 -1.77 -18.88 -7.81
N GLY A 144 -0.78 -19.11 -8.67
CA GLY A 144 -0.74 -18.56 -10.02
C GLY A 144 0.68 -18.49 -10.57
N ARG A 145 0.84 -17.97 -11.78
CA ARG A 145 2.11 -18.02 -12.51
C ARG A 145 3.18 -17.09 -11.94
N ASP A 146 2.79 -15.92 -11.48
CA ASP A 146 3.69 -14.87 -10.99
C ASP A 146 2.98 -14.05 -9.93
N PHE A 147 3.72 -13.19 -9.23
CA PHE A 147 3.14 -12.14 -8.40
C PHE A 147 3.97 -10.86 -8.44
N ASN A 148 3.31 -9.77 -8.07
CA ASN A 148 3.89 -8.44 -8.07
C ASN A 148 3.90 -7.87 -6.65
N GLU A 149 4.84 -6.98 -6.41
CA GLU A 149 4.96 -6.22 -5.18
C GLU A 149 5.12 -4.74 -5.50
N PHE A 150 4.37 -3.88 -4.82
CA PHE A 150 4.41 -2.43 -4.98
C PHE A 150 4.69 -1.76 -3.65
N SER A 151 5.50 -0.70 -3.63
CA SER A 151 5.55 0.19 -2.47
C SER A 151 4.36 1.16 -2.48
N MET A 152 4.14 1.85 -1.37
CA MET A 152 3.41 3.11 -1.44
C MET A 152 4.22 4.12 -2.27
N PRO A 153 3.61 4.79 -3.26
CA PRO A 153 4.30 5.86 -4.00
C PRO A 153 4.58 7.05 -3.08
N VAL A 154 5.78 7.64 -3.16
CA VAL A 154 6.16 8.81 -2.37
C VAL A 154 6.13 10.06 -3.25
N PHE A 155 5.13 10.91 -3.04
CA PHE A 155 4.94 12.14 -3.81
C PHE A 155 5.70 13.30 -3.18
N ILE A 156 6.46 14.03 -4.01
CA ILE A 156 7.21 15.23 -3.58
C ILE A 156 6.95 16.39 -4.55
N ARG A 157 7.33 17.61 -4.13
CA ARG A 157 7.15 18.86 -4.90
C ARG A 157 5.72 19.03 -5.39
N ASN A 158 4.77 18.97 -4.45
CA ASN A 158 3.34 19.14 -4.73
C ASN A 158 2.81 18.15 -5.79
N ASN A 159 3.16 16.86 -5.66
CA ASN A 159 2.78 15.77 -6.57
C ASN A 159 3.35 15.92 -8.00
N THR A 160 4.43 16.67 -8.18
CA THR A 160 5.11 16.79 -9.47
C THR A 160 6.05 15.61 -9.72
N PHE A 161 6.65 15.06 -8.66
CA PHE A 161 7.50 13.87 -8.74
C PHE A 161 6.96 12.77 -7.83
N CYS A 162 7.23 11.53 -8.22
CA CYS A 162 6.80 10.34 -7.51
C CYS A 162 7.92 9.30 -7.52
N LEU A 163 8.36 8.88 -6.34
CA LEU A 163 9.27 7.75 -6.16
C LEU A 163 8.45 6.48 -5.93
N PHE A 164 8.75 5.41 -6.65
CA PHE A 164 7.96 4.18 -6.60
C PHE A 164 8.82 2.94 -6.80
N TYR A 165 8.66 1.96 -5.91
CA TYR A 165 9.23 0.63 -6.06
C TYR A 165 8.20 -0.33 -6.61
N SER A 166 8.65 -1.19 -7.52
CA SER A 166 7.87 -2.34 -7.95
C SER A 166 8.75 -3.53 -8.27
N ALA A 167 8.27 -4.73 -7.99
CA ALA A 167 8.91 -5.98 -8.36
C ALA A 167 7.89 -6.96 -8.97
N ASN A 168 8.39 -7.85 -9.82
CA ASN A 168 7.68 -9.00 -10.37
C ASN A 168 8.51 -10.26 -10.10
N TYR A 169 7.85 -11.33 -9.69
CA TYR A 169 8.46 -12.62 -9.40
C TYR A 169 7.71 -13.71 -10.16
N CYS A 170 8.41 -14.47 -10.99
CA CYS A 170 7.89 -15.47 -11.92
C CYS A 170 8.66 -16.80 -11.91
N GLY A 171 9.66 -16.97 -11.03
CA GLY A 171 10.51 -18.16 -10.97
C GLY A 171 11.82 -17.93 -10.23
N ASP A 172 12.62 -18.98 -10.04
CA ASP A 172 13.91 -18.90 -9.33
C ASP A 172 14.96 -18.06 -10.07
N LEU A 173 14.83 -17.97 -11.40
CA LEU A 173 15.69 -17.19 -12.32
C LEU A 173 14.84 -16.24 -13.16
N CYS A 174 13.71 -15.83 -12.60
CA CYS A 174 12.72 -14.98 -13.26
C CYS A 174 12.16 -14.07 -12.19
N ALA A 175 12.90 -13.00 -11.90
CA ALA A 175 12.39 -11.93 -11.09
C ALA A 175 13.09 -10.62 -11.47
N GLU A 176 12.35 -9.52 -11.42
CA GLU A 176 12.91 -8.19 -11.60
C GLU A 176 12.27 -7.20 -10.65
N GLY A 177 13.01 -6.17 -10.27
CA GLY A 177 12.46 -5.09 -9.48
C GLY A 177 13.24 -3.81 -9.65
N SER A 178 12.57 -2.69 -9.37
CA SER A 178 13.17 -1.39 -9.55
C SER A 178 12.59 -0.31 -8.63
N LEU A 179 13.44 0.62 -8.22
CA LEU A 179 13.07 1.86 -7.55
C LEU A 179 13.29 3.02 -8.51
N ARG A 180 12.20 3.65 -8.95
CA ARG A 180 12.21 4.63 -10.03
C ARG A 180 11.55 5.94 -9.63
N LEU A 181 12.10 7.04 -10.16
CA LEU A 181 11.55 8.38 -10.05
C LEU A 181 10.78 8.72 -11.31
N TYR A 182 9.54 9.15 -11.13
CA TYR A 182 8.67 9.62 -12.19
C TYR A 182 8.37 11.10 -12.02
N LYS A 183 8.20 11.81 -13.13
CA LYS A 183 7.72 13.20 -13.18
C LYS A 183 6.38 13.25 -13.89
N LYS A 184 5.46 14.03 -13.33
CA LYS A 184 4.18 14.30 -13.95
C LYS A 184 4.35 15.35 -15.04
N GLU A 185 3.94 15.02 -16.26
CA GLU A 185 3.91 15.91 -17.42
C GLU A 185 2.50 15.91 -17.99
N GLY A 186 1.73 16.95 -17.65
CA GLY A 186 0.30 17.01 -17.94
C GLY A 186 -0.46 15.88 -17.22
N ALA A 187 -1.14 15.04 -17.99
CA ALA A 187 -1.93 13.92 -17.49
C ALA A 187 -1.12 12.63 -17.30
N HIS A 188 0.17 12.60 -17.69
CA HIS A 188 0.97 11.39 -17.76
C HIS A 188 2.17 11.45 -16.82
N TRP A 189 2.66 10.29 -16.41
CA TRP A 189 3.90 10.15 -15.66
C TRP A 189 4.99 9.62 -16.57
N LYS A 190 6.15 10.29 -16.57
CA LYS A 190 7.34 9.87 -17.33
C LYS A 190 8.44 9.46 -16.37
N LEU A 191 9.16 8.39 -16.72
CA LEU A 191 10.36 7.96 -16.01
C LEU A 191 11.44 9.04 -16.16
N VAL A 192 12.02 9.45 -15.04
CA VAL A 192 13.14 10.41 -14.98
C VAL A 192 14.45 9.70 -14.70
N LYS A 193 14.43 8.83 -13.69
CA LYS A 193 15.64 8.19 -13.16
C LYS A 193 15.30 6.84 -12.56
N SER A 194 16.19 5.88 -12.71
CA SER A 194 16.20 4.64 -11.92
C SER A 194 17.29 4.75 -10.86
N TYR A 195 16.96 4.46 -9.61
CA TYR A 195 17.92 4.37 -8.51
C TYR A 195 18.39 2.95 -8.27
N CYS A 196 17.64 1.97 -8.74
CA CYS A 196 17.91 0.58 -8.46
C CYS A 196 17.14 -0.24 -9.46
N ASP A 197 17.83 -1.15 -10.13
CA ASP A 197 17.23 -2.21 -10.91
C ASP A 197 17.95 -3.50 -10.51
N TRP A 198 17.20 -4.57 -10.33
CA TRP A 198 17.74 -5.89 -10.07
C TRP A 198 17.00 -6.91 -10.92
N ILE A 199 17.72 -7.96 -11.32
CA ILE A 199 17.21 -9.09 -12.08
C ILE A 199 17.82 -10.34 -11.43
N SER A 200 17.02 -11.40 -11.29
CA SER A 200 17.45 -12.71 -10.81
C SER A 200 17.27 -13.77 -11.87
#